data_AF-A0A2T9Y2T7-F1
#
_entry.id   AF-A0A2T9Y2T7-F1
#
_cell.length_a   1.000
_cell.length_b   1.000
_cell.length_c   1.000
_cell.angle_alpha   90.00
_cell.angle_beta   90.00
_cell.angle_gamma   90.00
#
_symmetry.space_group_name_H-M   'P 1'
#
loop_
_entity.id
_entity.type
_entity.pdbx_description
1 polymer ?
#
loop_
_entity_poly.entity_id
_entity_poly.type
_entity_poly.pdbx_seq_one_letter_code
_entity_poly.pdbx_strand_id
1 'polypeptide(L)'
;MTVPIPDGLSYYSKGTRIFFPSKELAWIQATIDTISIDQKAAKVKFICSDDNGGDINFEASFNDIIKSKNAVLPPICNPPILDGIDDLSNLSHLNEPAVLHNLQVRYHMGNIYTYSGIVLVAMNPFARVQLYSQDILTAYAGQLRGQLEPHLFAIAEDAYQGMVRDSKNQTIIVSGESGAGKTVSAKYIMRYFASAHEESKGTFKNDNNVISFIEQMILATNPVLESFGNAKTTRNDNSSRFGKYLEIEFNGSNNITGAFTRIYLLERS
;
A
#
# COMPACT_ATOMS: atom_id res chain seq x y z
N MET A 1 31.95 -20.72 32.34
CA MET A 1 30.67 -20.00 32.46
C MET A 1 29.78 -20.48 31.33
N THR A 2 28.63 -21.10 31.63
CA THR A 2 27.65 -21.51 30.63
C THR A 2 26.96 -20.27 30.08
N VAL A 3 27.01 -20.06 28.75
CA VAL A 3 26.31 -18.94 28.12
C VAL A 3 24.80 -19.17 28.27
N PRO A 4 24.03 -18.20 28.79
CA PRO A 4 22.59 -18.36 28.94
C PRO A 4 21.93 -18.51 27.55
N ILE A 5 20.88 -19.32 27.48
CA ILE A 5 20.10 -19.49 26.25
C ILE A 5 19.40 -18.16 25.94
N PRO A 6 19.51 -17.63 24.71
CA PRO A 6 18.80 -16.42 24.33
C PRO A 6 17.28 -16.59 24.40
N ASP A 7 16.57 -15.68 25.07
CA ASP A 7 15.11 -15.73 25.25
C ASP A 7 14.33 -15.79 23.92
N GLY A 8 14.88 -15.18 22.86
CA GLY A 8 14.28 -15.18 21.52
C GLY A 8 14.15 -16.56 20.89
N LEU A 9 14.91 -17.56 21.33
CA LEU A 9 14.81 -18.93 20.82
C LEU A 9 13.53 -19.64 21.25
N SER A 10 12.84 -19.16 22.29
CA SER A 10 11.59 -19.75 22.77
C SER A 10 10.45 -19.69 21.74
N TYR A 11 10.50 -18.75 20.80
CA TYR A 11 9.51 -18.60 19.72
C TYR A 11 9.74 -19.56 18.54
N TYR A 12 10.86 -20.27 18.50
CA TYR A 12 11.22 -21.19 17.43
C TYR A 12 10.97 -22.62 17.90
N SER A 13 10.02 -23.29 17.26
CA SER A 13 9.67 -24.68 17.55
C SER A 13 9.52 -25.48 16.25
N LYS A 14 9.46 -26.81 16.36
CA LYS A 14 9.18 -27.65 15.21
C LYS A 14 7.81 -27.28 14.62
N GLY A 15 7.78 -27.02 13.31
CA GLY A 15 6.58 -26.56 12.59
C GLY A 15 6.44 -25.05 12.49
N THR A 16 7.28 -24.25 13.18
CA THR A 16 7.30 -22.80 13.00
C THR A 16 7.78 -22.46 11.58
N ARG A 17 7.04 -21.62 10.87
CA ARG A 17 7.45 -21.08 9.56
C ARG A 17 8.31 -19.83 9.75
N ILE A 18 9.41 -19.75 9.02
CA ILE A 18 10.39 -18.66 9.08
C ILE A 18 10.81 -18.23 7.67
N PHE A 19 11.31 -17.00 7.55
CA PHE A 19 11.77 -16.44 6.29
C PHE A 19 13.29 -16.52 6.15
N PHE A 20 13.75 -16.91 4.96
CA PHE A 20 15.16 -16.87 4.57
C PHE A 20 15.36 -15.95 3.36
N PRO A 21 16.51 -15.24 3.28
CA PRO A 21 16.82 -14.40 2.14
C PRO A 21 17.06 -15.26 0.88
N SER A 22 16.53 -14.81 -0.26
CA SER A 22 16.71 -15.42 -1.57
C SER A 22 17.20 -14.38 -2.57
N LYS A 23 18.14 -14.75 -3.44
CA LYS A 23 18.64 -13.85 -4.49
C LYS A 23 17.59 -13.56 -5.57
N GLU A 24 16.67 -14.49 -5.79
CA GLU A 24 15.67 -14.40 -6.86
C GLU A 24 14.36 -13.78 -6.36
N LEU A 25 13.86 -14.24 -5.22
CA LEU A 25 12.55 -13.84 -4.68
C LEU A 25 12.63 -12.82 -3.55
N ALA A 26 13.83 -12.32 -3.23
CA ALA A 26 14.19 -11.59 -2.01
C ALA A 26 14.04 -12.40 -0.72
N TRP A 27 12.91 -13.10 -0.54
CA TRP A 27 12.60 -13.92 0.63
C TRP A 27 11.87 -15.21 0.24
N ILE A 28 12.14 -16.30 0.95
CA ILE A 28 11.46 -17.59 0.83
C ILE A 28 10.98 -18.04 2.22
N GLN A 29 9.90 -18.83 2.25
CA GLN A 29 9.33 -19.38 3.47
C GLN A 29 9.82 -20.81 3.66
N ALA A 30 10.27 -21.14 4.87
CA ALA A 30 10.67 -22.50 5.21
C ALA A 30 10.07 -22.90 6.55
N THR A 31 9.80 -24.19 6.71
CA THR A 31 9.26 -24.76 7.94
C THR A 31 10.37 -25.44 8.72
N ILE A 32 10.48 -25.18 10.02
CA ILE A 32 11.49 -25.80 10.86
C ILE A 32 11.11 -27.26 11.15
N ASP A 33 11.93 -28.20 10.70
CA ASP A 33 11.73 -29.63 10.95
C ASP A 33 12.41 -30.08 12.25
N THR A 34 13.63 -29.60 12.48
CA THR A 34 14.44 -29.97 13.64
C THR A 34 15.23 -28.77 14.15
N ILE A 35 15.24 -28.61 15.48
CA ILE A 35 16.06 -27.62 16.19
C ILE A 35 17.05 -28.38 17.05
N SER A 36 18.34 -28.13 16.83
CA SER A 36 19.41 -28.65 17.68
C SER A 36 20.08 -27.48 18.40
N ILE A 37 20.01 -27.51 19.74
CA ILE A 37 20.64 -26.51 20.61
C ILE A 37 21.81 -27.19 21.34
N ASP A 38 23.03 -26.73 21.05
CA ASP A 38 24.23 -27.18 21.75
C ASP A 38 24.65 -26.13 22.80
N GLN A 39 24.34 -26.41 24.07
CA GLN A 39 24.73 -25.54 25.19
C GLN A 39 26.23 -25.56 25.49
N LYS A 40 26.96 -26.62 25.13
CA LYS A 40 28.40 -26.71 25.36
C LYS A 40 29.15 -25.89 24.32
N ALA A 41 28.71 -25.94 23.06
CA ALA A 41 29.24 -25.11 21.98
C ALA A 41 28.61 -23.71 21.93
N ALA A 42 27.55 -23.46 22.71
CA ALA A 42 26.75 -22.23 22.72
C ALA A 42 26.23 -21.84 21.33
N LYS A 43 25.65 -22.81 20.61
CA LYS A 43 25.16 -22.68 19.23
C LYS A 43 23.75 -23.24 19.06
N VAL A 44 23.04 -22.70 18.09
CA VAL A 44 21.76 -23.23 17.60
C VAL A 44 21.87 -23.56 16.13
N LYS A 45 21.26 -24.67 15.73
CA LYS A 45 21.10 -25.05 14.33
C LYS A 45 19.65 -25.40 14.04
N PHE A 46 19.12 -24.85 12.95
CA PHE A 46 17.81 -25.16 12.39
C PHE A 46 17.98 -25.94 11.10
N ILE A 47 17.25 -27.04 10.98
CA ILE A 47 17.06 -27.79 9.73
C ILE A 47 15.63 -27.49 9.29
N CYS A 48 15.49 -26.87 8.13
CA CYS A 48 14.22 -26.39 7.61
C CYS A 48 13.97 -26.93 6.20
N SER A 49 12.73 -27.22 5.87
CA SER A 49 12.30 -27.54 4.50
C SER A 49 11.61 -26.33 3.90
N ASP A 50 12.08 -25.89 2.72
CA ASP A 50 11.39 -24.91 1.87
C ASP A 50 10.11 -25.53 1.29
N ASP A 51 9.17 -24.68 0.89
CA ASP A 51 7.93 -25.10 0.23
C ASP A 51 8.20 -25.84 -1.10
N ASN A 52 9.36 -25.62 -1.72
CA ASN A 52 9.83 -26.31 -2.92
C ASN A 52 10.56 -27.65 -2.64
N GLY A 53 10.62 -28.10 -1.38
CA GLY A 53 11.30 -29.33 -0.98
C GLY A 53 12.82 -29.22 -0.89
N GLY A 54 13.36 -28.00 -0.82
CA GLY A 54 14.80 -27.77 -0.59
C GLY A 54 15.14 -27.72 0.91
N ASP A 55 16.22 -28.41 1.30
CA ASP A 55 16.71 -28.38 2.68
C ASP A 55 17.56 -27.13 2.94
N ILE A 56 17.17 -26.32 3.93
CA ILE A 56 17.86 -25.12 4.38
C ILE A 56 18.40 -25.34 5.79
N ASN A 57 19.71 -25.19 5.93
CA ASN A 57 20.39 -25.26 7.22
C ASN A 57 20.80 -23.86 7.68
N PHE A 58 20.39 -23.49 8.89
CA PHE A 58 20.79 -22.25 9.54
C PHE A 58 21.56 -22.55 10.82
N GLU A 59 22.67 -21.85 11.08
CA GLU A 59 23.46 -21.99 12.31
C GLU A 59 23.85 -20.61 12.84
N ALA A 60 23.71 -20.40 14.15
CA ALA A 60 24.10 -19.17 14.83
C ALA A 60 24.65 -19.43 16.24
N SER A 61 25.58 -18.59 16.70
CA SER A 61 26.13 -18.66 18.07
C SER A 61 25.28 -17.82 19.04
N PHE A 62 25.13 -18.27 20.29
CA PHE A 62 24.38 -17.56 21.33
C PHE A 62 24.90 -16.15 21.59
N ASN A 63 26.22 -15.98 21.58
CA ASN A 63 26.86 -14.68 21.76
C ASN A 63 26.46 -13.68 20.66
N ASP A 64 26.30 -14.15 19.42
CA ASP A 64 25.92 -13.30 18.29
C ASP A 64 24.44 -12.94 18.37
N ILE A 65 23.59 -13.87 18.78
CA ILE A 65 22.16 -13.64 19.02
C ILE A 65 21.96 -12.60 20.13
N ILE A 66 22.68 -12.72 21.26
CA ILE A 66 22.57 -11.79 22.39
C ILE A 66 23.09 -10.40 21.99
N LYS A 67 24.26 -10.31 21.35
CA LYS A 67 24.84 -9.04 20.89
C LYS A 67 23.95 -8.32 19.87
N SER A 68 23.34 -9.07 18.97
CA SER A 68 22.47 -8.54 17.91
C SER A 68 21.03 -8.32 18.35
N LYS A 69 20.68 -8.60 19.62
CA LYS A 69 19.29 -8.57 20.11
C LYS A 69 18.34 -9.37 19.21
N ASN A 70 18.71 -10.60 18.88
CA ASN A 70 17.96 -11.53 18.02
C ASN A 70 17.89 -11.17 16.52
N ALA A 71 18.53 -10.10 16.04
CA ALA A 71 18.47 -9.72 14.63
C ALA A 71 19.13 -10.75 13.68
N VAL A 72 20.02 -11.61 14.20
CA VAL A 72 20.62 -12.71 13.44
C VAL A 72 19.62 -13.85 13.20
N LEU A 73 18.56 -13.97 14.01
CA LEU A 73 17.58 -15.03 13.85
C LEU A 73 16.66 -14.74 12.63
N PRO A 74 16.31 -15.76 11.85
CA PRO A 74 15.38 -15.62 10.73
C PRO A 74 14.02 -15.04 11.19
N PRO A 75 13.44 -14.07 10.47
CA PRO A 75 12.13 -13.53 10.82
C PRO A 75 11.05 -14.63 10.82
N ILE A 76 10.16 -14.61 11.81
CA ILE A 76 9.05 -15.57 11.92
C ILE A 76 7.93 -15.17 10.95
N CYS A 77 7.33 -16.16 10.28
CA CYS A 77 6.17 -15.96 9.43
C CYS A 77 4.91 -15.72 10.27
N ASN A 78 3.98 -14.92 9.74
CA ASN A 78 2.66 -14.82 10.33
C ASN A 78 1.87 -16.13 10.14
N PRO A 79 0.91 -16.44 11.02
CA PRO A 79 -0.02 -17.54 10.81
C PRO A 79 -0.76 -17.41 9.47
N PRO A 80 -1.04 -18.52 8.75
CA PRO A 80 -1.70 -18.48 7.43
C PRO A 80 -3.07 -17.79 7.41
N ILE A 81 -3.75 -17.70 8.56
CA ILE A 81 -5.03 -16.99 8.68
C ILE A 81 -4.90 -15.47 8.50
N LEU A 82 -3.67 -14.94 8.63
CA LEU A 82 -3.36 -13.52 8.41
C LEU A 82 -2.79 -13.27 7.01
N ASP A 83 -2.80 -14.26 6.12
CA ASP A 83 -2.37 -14.06 4.74
C ASP A 83 -3.42 -13.25 3.97
N GLY A 84 -2.96 -12.23 3.25
CA GLY A 84 -3.81 -11.41 2.39
C GLY A 84 -4.65 -10.37 3.13
N ILE A 85 -4.34 -10.03 4.39
CA ILE A 85 -5.12 -9.06 5.17
C ILE A 85 -5.11 -7.65 4.57
N ASP A 86 -6.21 -6.93 4.79
CA ASP A 86 -6.44 -5.59 4.27
C ASP A 86 -5.53 -4.51 4.87
N ASP A 87 -5.16 -4.63 6.14
CA ASP A 87 -4.27 -3.70 6.84
C ASP A 87 -3.09 -4.43 7.48
N LEU A 88 -1.89 -4.10 7.00
CA LEU A 88 -0.63 -4.64 7.47
C LEU A 88 -0.36 -4.35 8.96
N SER A 89 -1.01 -3.32 9.53
CA SER A 89 -0.89 -3.00 10.97
C SER A 89 -1.46 -4.11 11.88
N ASN A 90 -2.32 -4.98 11.34
CA ASN A 90 -2.92 -6.10 12.07
C ASN A 90 -2.07 -7.39 12.03
N LEU A 91 -0.89 -7.38 11.40
CA LEU A 91 0.02 -8.52 11.42
C LEU A 91 0.58 -8.75 12.84
N SER A 92 0.71 -10.02 13.24
CA SER A 92 1.33 -10.38 14.53
C SER A 92 2.84 -10.09 14.53
N HIS A 93 3.49 -10.34 13.40
CA HIS A 93 4.90 -10.07 13.16
C HIS A 93 5.02 -9.11 11.99
N LEU A 94 5.33 -7.85 12.28
CA LEU A 94 5.58 -6.83 11.27
C LEU A 94 7.08 -6.79 10.95
N ASN A 95 7.44 -7.40 9.82
CA ASN A 95 8.80 -7.42 9.29
C ASN A 95 8.76 -7.30 7.76
N GLU A 96 9.89 -6.96 7.15
CA GLU A 96 10.01 -6.79 5.70
C GLU A 96 9.46 -7.99 4.89
N PRO A 97 9.85 -9.26 5.18
CA PRO A 97 9.31 -10.38 4.41
C PRO A 97 7.80 -10.59 4.60
N ALA A 98 7.24 -10.32 5.78
CA ALA A 98 5.81 -10.42 6.01
C ALA A 98 5.03 -9.38 5.19
N VAL A 99 5.53 -8.13 5.12
CA VAL A 99 4.93 -7.07 4.29
C VAL A 99 4.98 -7.46 2.82
N LEU A 100 6.15 -7.91 2.34
CA LEU A 100 6.32 -8.35 0.94
C LEU A 100 5.37 -9.51 0.61
N HIS A 101 5.30 -10.52 1.48
CA HIS A 101 4.45 -11.69 1.28
C HIS A 101 2.97 -11.30 1.20
N ASN A 102 2.48 -10.48 2.14
CA ASN A 102 1.07 -10.06 2.13
C ASN A 102 0.72 -9.26 0.86
N LEU A 103 1.60 -8.34 0.44
CA LEU A 103 1.41 -7.57 -0.79
C LEU A 103 1.42 -8.48 -2.02
N GLN A 104 2.30 -9.49 -2.07
CA GLN A 104 2.33 -10.47 -3.15
C GLN A 104 1.03 -11.29 -3.20
N VAL A 105 0.58 -11.84 -2.07
CA VAL A 105 -0.66 -12.63 -1.98
C VAL A 105 -1.84 -11.81 -2.48
N ARG A 106 -2.02 -10.58 -1.99
CA ARG A 106 -3.11 -9.69 -2.41
C ARG A 106 -3.03 -9.34 -3.88
N TYR A 107 -1.84 -9.03 -4.39
CA TYR A 107 -1.65 -8.71 -5.80
C TYR A 107 -2.04 -9.88 -6.71
N HIS A 108 -1.70 -11.12 -6.34
CA HIS A 108 -2.11 -12.32 -7.09
C HIS A 108 -3.62 -12.58 -7.03
N MET A 109 -4.29 -12.16 -5.96
CA MET A 109 -5.76 -12.18 -5.85
C MET A 109 -6.44 -11.05 -6.66
N GLY A 110 -5.67 -10.13 -7.25
CA GLY A 110 -6.19 -8.97 -7.97
C GLY A 110 -6.46 -7.74 -7.07
N ASN A 111 -6.14 -7.82 -5.78
CA ASN A 111 -6.31 -6.75 -4.82
C ASN A 111 -5.07 -5.85 -4.81
N ILE A 112 -5.13 -4.75 -5.55
CA ILE A 112 -3.99 -3.83 -5.73
C ILE A 112 -3.79 -2.85 -4.58
N TYR A 113 -4.77 -2.72 -3.69
CA TYR A 113 -4.79 -1.77 -2.59
C TYR A 113 -4.69 -2.50 -1.26
N THR A 114 -3.82 -2.00 -0.38
CA THR A 114 -3.59 -2.53 0.96
C THR A 114 -3.28 -1.38 1.91
N TYR A 115 -3.92 -1.34 3.09
CA TYR A 115 -3.56 -0.38 4.11
C TYR A 115 -2.25 -0.77 4.81
N SER A 116 -1.50 0.25 5.20
CA SER A 116 -0.32 0.13 6.04
C SER A 116 -0.42 1.21 7.11
N GLY A 117 -1.19 0.91 8.16
CA GLY A 117 -1.55 1.91 9.17
C GLY A 117 -2.23 3.10 8.52
N ILE A 118 -1.62 4.30 8.59
CA ILE A 118 -2.19 5.51 8.01
C ILE A 118 -2.06 5.61 6.48
N VAL A 119 -1.15 4.85 5.87
CA VAL A 119 -0.84 4.92 4.43
C VAL A 119 -1.64 3.89 3.64
N LEU A 120 -1.94 4.18 2.37
CA LEU A 120 -2.45 3.21 1.40
C LEU A 120 -1.33 2.81 0.44
N VAL A 121 -0.99 1.53 0.40
CA VAL A 121 -0.10 0.94 -0.60
C VAL A 121 -0.93 0.59 -1.83
N ALA A 122 -0.49 1.06 -2.99
CA ALA A 122 -1.13 0.83 -4.29
C ALA A 122 -0.12 0.19 -5.25
N MET A 123 -0.38 -1.06 -5.64
CA MET A 123 0.44 -1.79 -6.61
C MET A 123 -0.11 -1.57 -8.02
N ASN A 124 0.75 -1.20 -8.97
CA ASN A 124 0.29 -0.97 -10.35
C ASN A 124 -0.06 -2.31 -11.03
N PRO A 125 -1.33 -2.56 -11.43
CA PRO A 125 -1.72 -3.83 -12.06
C PRO A 125 -1.22 -4.01 -13.50
N PHE A 126 -0.77 -2.93 -14.16
CA PHE A 126 -0.47 -2.90 -15.61
C PHE A 126 -1.61 -3.42 -16.51
N ALA A 127 -2.81 -3.50 -15.97
CA ALA A 127 -4.01 -4.00 -16.62
C ALA A 127 -5.21 -3.11 -16.28
N ARG A 128 -6.24 -3.18 -17.12
CA ARG A 128 -7.52 -2.52 -16.82
C ARG A 128 -8.20 -3.28 -15.69
N VAL A 129 -8.56 -2.57 -14.63
CA VAL A 129 -9.27 -3.11 -13.46
C VAL A 129 -10.66 -2.46 -13.37
N GLN A 130 -11.65 -3.22 -12.90
CA GLN A 130 -13.03 -2.76 -12.75
C GLN A 130 -13.29 -2.15 -11.36
N LEU A 131 -12.33 -1.40 -10.81
CA LEU A 131 -12.38 -0.88 -9.44
C LEU A 131 -12.88 0.56 -9.33
N TYR A 132 -13.12 1.23 -10.47
CA TYR A 132 -13.44 2.65 -10.52
C TYR A 132 -14.79 2.95 -11.19
N SER A 133 -15.74 2.02 -11.09
CA SER A 133 -17.10 2.25 -11.57
C SER A 133 -17.82 3.31 -10.72
N GLN A 134 -18.92 3.84 -11.24
CA GLN A 134 -19.73 4.78 -10.49
C GLN A 134 -20.37 4.13 -9.25
N ASP A 135 -20.77 2.87 -9.36
CA ASP A 135 -21.36 2.11 -8.24
C ASP A 135 -20.37 1.91 -7.09
N ILE A 136 -19.09 1.70 -7.41
CA ILE A 136 -18.04 1.61 -6.39
C ILE A 136 -17.84 2.98 -5.73
N LEU A 137 -17.80 4.05 -6.53
CA LEU A 137 -17.65 5.41 -6.00
C LEU A 137 -18.76 5.75 -5.00
N THR A 138 -20.02 5.48 -5.34
CA THR A 138 -21.16 5.72 -4.44
C THR A 138 -21.14 4.80 -3.23
N ALA A 139 -20.65 3.56 -3.37
CA ALA A 139 -20.49 2.65 -2.22
C ALA A 139 -19.51 3.18 -1.17
N TYR A 140 -18.44 3.88 -1.58
CA TYR A 140 -17.46 4.47 -0.64
C TYR A 140 -17.92 5.81 -0.05
N ALA A 141 -18.89 6.49 -0.66
CA ALA A 141 -19.40 7.77 -0.18
C ALA A 141 -20.04 7.63 1.21
N GLY A 142 -19.61 8.46 2.17
CA GLY A 142 -20.09 8.44 3.55
C GLY A 142 -19.61 7.25 4.39
N GLN A 143 -18.79 6.35 3.85
CA GLN A 143 -18.28 5.21 4.61
C GLN A 143 -17.02 5.58 5.40
N LEU A 144 -16.91 5.04 6.61
CA LEU A 144 -15.70 5.20 7.40
C LEU A 144 -14.59 4.28 6.88
N ARG A 145 -13.35 4.75 7.00
CA ARG A 145 -12.17 3.95 6.71
C ARG A 145 -12.19 2.63 7.49
N GLY A 146 -11.97 1.52 6.78
CA GLY A 146 -11.95 0.16 7.34
C GLY A 146 -13.33 -0.53 7.41
N GLN A 147 -14.42 0.15 7.05
CA GLN A 147 -15.72 -0.53 6.87
C GLN A 147 -15.80 -1.30 5.54
N LEU A 148 -15.12 -0.78 4.52
CA LEU A 148 -14.94 -1.40 3.21
C LEU A 148 -13.47 -1.77 3.01
N GLU A 149 -13.22 -2.57 1.98
CA GLU A 149 -11.88 -2.97 1.56
C GLU A 149 -10.97 -1.75 1.29
N PRO A 150 -9.64 -1.92 1.34
CA PRO A 150 -8.71 -0.86 1.02
C PRO A 150 -8.94 -0.35 -0.39
N HIS A 151 -9.21 0.95 -0.50
CA HIS A 151 -9.43 1.58 -1.80
C HIS A 151 -8.99 3.04 -1.78
N LEU A 152 -8.68 3.56 -2.97
CA LEU A 152 -8.30 4.95 -3.16
C LEU A 152 -9.44 5.92 -2.79
N PHE A 153 -10.69 5.53 -3.08
CA PHE A 153 -11.88 6.30 -2.72
C PHE A 153 -12.06 6.41 -1.21
N ALA A 154 -11.67 5.39 -0.43
CA ALA A 154 -11.69 5.49 1.02
C ALA A 154 -10.72 6.56 1.55
N ILE A 155 -9.56 6.77 0.90
CA ILE A 155 -8.63 7.85 1.26
C ILE A 155 -9.17 9.23 0.88
N ALA A 156 -9.86 9.31 -0.27
CA ALA A 156 -10.51 10.55 -0.68
C ALA A 156 -11.68 10.90 0.27
N GLU A 157 -12.50 9.93 0.65
CA GLU A 157 -13.59 10.10 1.62
C GLU A 157 -13.07 10.50 3.00
N ASP A 158 -12.05 9.81 3.51
CA ASP A 158 -11.46 10.12 4.82
C ASP A 158 -10.89 11.55 4.86
N ALA A 159 -10.27 12.00 3.76
CA ALA A 159 -9.82 13.38 3.62
C ALA A 159 -11.00 14.37 3.54
N TYR A 160 -12.05 14.06 2.76
CA TYR A 160 -13.23 14.94 2.69
C TYR A 160 -13.91 15.07 4.06
N GLN A 161 -14.19 13.95 4.72
CA GLN A 161 -14.79 13.92 6.05
C GLN A 161 -13.90 14.59 7.09
N GLY A 162 -12.58 14.39 7.03
CA GLY A 162 -11.62 15.09 7.89
C GLY A 162 -11.68 16.60 7.71
N MET A 163 -11.78 17.08 6.47
CA MET A 163 -11.94 18.50 6.16
C MET A 163 -13.23 19.08 6.78
N VAL A 164 -14.35 18.39 6.58
CA VAL A 164 -15.67 18.81 7.06
C VAL A 164 -15.76 18.77 8.58
N ARG A 165 -15.32 17.67 9.20
CA ARG A 165 -15.38 17.45 10.64
C ARG A 165 -14.46 18.40 11.40
N ASP A 166 -13.21 18.54 10.96
CA ASP A 166 -12.19 19.24 11.72
C ASP A 166 -12.06 20.72 11.29
N SER A 167 -12.82 21.16 10.28
CA SER A 167 -12.75 22.51 9.69
C SER A 167 -11.32 22.91 9.30
N LYS A 168 -10.54 21.96 8.77
CA LYS A 168 -9.13 22.13 8.41
C LYS A 168 -8.84 21.61 7.01
N ASN A 169 -8.02 22.34 6.28
CA ASN A 169 -7.54 21.93 4.97
C ASN A 169 -6.79 20.59 5.05
N GLN A 170 -6.98 19.74 4.05
CA GLN A 170 -6.40 18.40 3.97
C GLN A 170 -5.48 18.30 2.76
N THR A 171 -4.49 17.42 2.85
CA THR A 171 -3.54 17.17 1.77
C THR A 171 -3.40 15.68 1.53
N ILE A 172 -3.64 15.24 0.30
CA ILE A 172 -3.35 13.88 -0.14
C ILE A 172 -2.04 13.90 -0.92
N ILE A 173 -1.05 13.14 -0.44
CA ILE A 173 0.27 13.03 -1.07
C ILE A 173 0.37 11.66 -1.76
N VAL A 174 0.58 11.67 -3.07
CA VAL A 174 0.79 10.45 -3.85
C VAL A 174 2.27 10.32 -4.22
N SER A 175 2.96 9.38 -3.60
CA SER A 175 4.38 9.11 -3.80
C SER A 175 4.62 7.81 -4.57
N GLY A 176 5.84 7.62 -5.07
CA GLY A 176 6.26 6.42 -5.80
C GLY A 176 7.20 6.74 -6.96
N GLU A 177 7.88 5.72 -7.45
CA GLU A 177 8.80 5.85 -8.59
C GLU A 177 8.07 6.22 -9.90
N SER A 178 8.84 6.54 -10.94
CA SER A 178 8.26 6.75 -12.27
C SER A 178 7.60 5.45 -12.76
N GLY A 179 6.36 5.55 -13.26
CA GLY A 179 5.56 4.39 -13.67
C GLY A 179 4.74 3.72 -12.55
N ALA A 180 4.88 4.15 -11.28
CA ALA A 180 4.14 3.55 -10.16
C ALA A 180 2.63 3.83 -10.16
N GLY A 181 2.13 4.72 -11.02
CA GLY A 181 0.69 5.04 -11.12
C GLY A 181 0.24 6.33 -10.42
N LYS A 182 1.16 7.19 -9.97
CA LYS A 182 0.84 8.45 -9.26
C LYS A 182 -0.24 9.31 -9.94
N THR A 183 -0.08 9.56 -11.24
CA THR A 183 -1.00 10.38 -12.04
C THR A 183 -2.39 9.73 -12.15
N VAL A 184 -2.44 8.41 -12.28
CA VAL A 184 -3.69 7.64 -12.37
C VAL A 184 -4.44 7.72 -11.03
N SER A 185 -3.75 7.53 -9.91
CA SER A 185 -4.34 7.67 -8.57
C SER A 185 -4.86 9.10 -8.35
N ALA A 186 -4.07 10.14 -8.65
CA ALA A 186 -4.53 11.52 -8.53
C ALA A 186 -5.81 11.79 -9.35
N LYS A 187 -5.90 11.24 -10.57
CA LYS A 187 -7.10 11.35 -11.43
C LYS A 187 -8.34 10.72 -10.81
N TYR A 188 -8.22 9.55 -10.21
CA TYR A 188 -9.36 8.90 -9.57
C TYR A 188 -9.77 9.57 -8.26
N ILE A 189 -8.82 10.11 -7.49
CA ILE A 189 -9.13 10.97 -6.32
C ILE A 189 -9.90 12.22 -6.76
N MET A 190 -9.45 12.90 -7.83
CA MET A 190 -10.18 14.05 -8.38
C MET A 190 -11.60 13.67 -8.82
N ARG A 191 -11.75 12.52 -9.51
CA ARG A 191 -13.06 12.02 -9.91
C ARG A 191 -13.96 11.71 -8.72
N TYR A 192 -13.39 11.21 -7.62
CA TYR A 192 -14.14 10.98 -6.39
C TYR A 192 -14.74 12.28 -5.85
N PHE A 193 -13.92 13.31 -5.65
CA PHE A 193 -14.40 14.61 -5.15
C PHE A 193 -15.43 15.25 -6.06
N ALA A 194 -15.31 15.02 -7.36
CA ALA A 194 -16.31 15.48 -8.32
C ALA A 194 -17.67 14.81 -8.11
N SER A 195 -17.72 13.47 -8.04
CA SER A 195 -19.00 12.76 -8.15
C SER A 195 -19.63 12.31 -6.83
N ALA A 196 -18.90 12.25 -5.72
CA ALA A 196 -19.37 11.58 -4.49
C ALA A 196 -20.39 12.40 -3.67
N HIS A 197 -20.43 13.73 -3.82
CA HIS A 197 -21.21 14.62 -2.95
C HIS A 197 -22.21 15.53 -3.69
N GLU A 198 -22.61 15.14 -4.92
CA GLU A 198 -23.61 15.88 -5.71
C GLU A 198 -25.05 15.85 -5.13
N GLU A 199 -25.32 15.04 -4.10
CA GLU A 199 -26.67 14.84 -3.55
C GLU A 199 -27.31 16.07 -2.88
N SER A 200 -26.61 17.20 -2.77
CA SER A 200 -27.18 18.46 -2.27
C SER A 200 -27.87 19.34 -3.34
N LYS A 201 -28.14 18.83 -4.54
CA LYS A 201 -28.96 19.52 -5.55
C LYS A 201 -30.24 18.74 -5.87
N GLY A 202 -31.26 18.96 -5.04
CA GLY A 202 -32.62 18.59 -5.39
C GLY A 202 -33.16 19.44 -6.55
N THR A 203 -32.92 19.05 -7.80
CA THR A 203 -33.86 19.27 -8.93
C THR A 203 -33.36 18.57 -10.20
N PHE A 204 -34.25 17.77 -10.81
CA PHE A 204 -34.14 17.11 -12.13
C PHE A 204 -33.16 15.94 -12.23
N LYS A 205 -33.66 14.77 -11.82
CA LYS A 205 -33.29 13.48 -12.41
C LYS A 205 -33.59 13.54 -13.90
N ASN A 206 -32.56 13.68 -14.72
CA ASN A 206 -32.55 13.24 -16.11
C ASN A 206 -31.20 12.58 -16.39
N ASP A 207 -31.28 11.49 -17.15
CA ASP A 207 -30.27 10.48 -17.45
C ASP A 207 -28.80 10.94 -17.58
N ASN A 208 -27.91 10.10 -17.05
CA ASN A 208 -26.46 10.02 -17.27
C ASN A 208 -25.56 11.10 -16.63
N ASN A 209 -24.79 10.69 -15.59
CA ASN A 209 -23.48 11.26 -15.21
C ASN A 209 -23.35 12.79 -15.35
N VAL A 210 -24.16 13.57 -14.64
CA VAL A 210 -24.03 15.03 -14.69
C VAL A 210 -22.95 15.47 -13.72
N ILE A 211 -21.69 15.13 -14.02
CA ILE A 211 -20.51 15.75 -13.41
C ILE A 211 -20.66 17.27 -13.56
N SER A 212 -20.54 18.03 -12.47
CA SER A 212 -20.72 19.49 -12.52
C SER A 212 -19.76 20.15 -13.50
N PHE A 213 -20.13 21.28 -14.10
CA PHE A 213 -19.30 21.97 -15.10
C PHE A 213 -17.89 22.29 -14.56
N ILE A 214 -17.79 22.67 -13.28
CA ILE A 214 -16.51 22.96 -12.61
C ILE A 214 -15.65 21.70 -12.54
N GLU A 215 -16.25 20.56 -12.21
CA GLU A 215 -15.55 19.29 -12.14
C GLU A 215 -15.09 18.79 -13.52
N GLN A 216 -15.93 18.92 -14.56
CA GLN A 216 -15.54 18.62 -15.94
C GLN A 216 -14.33 19.46 -16.34
N MET A 217 -14.34 20.75 -16.00
CA MET A 217 -13.22 21.66 -16.24
C MET A 217 -11.95 21.21 -15.51
N ILE A 218 -12.04 20.83 -14.23
CA ILE A 218 -10.90 20.33 -13.45
C ILE A 218 -10.32 19.07 -14.10
N LEU A 219 -11.16 18.11 -14.48
CA LEU A 219 -10.73 16.87 -15.13
C LEU A 219 -10.13 17.11 -16.53
N ALA A 220 -10.67 18.07 -17.27
CA ALA A 220 -10.20 18.46 -18.61
C ALA A 220 -8.81 19.15 -18.59
N THR A 221 -8.35 19.65 -17.44
CA THR A 221 -6.98 20.18 -17.32
C THR A 221 -5.91 19.12 -17.49
N ASN A 222 -6.19 17.85 -17.13
CA ASN A 222 -5.18 16.80 -17.16
C ASN A 222 -4.70 16.49 -18.59
N PRO A 223 -5.57 16.21 -19.58
CA PRO A 223 -5.13 16.01 -20.97
C PRO A 223 -4.27 17.15 -21.52
N VAL A 224 -4.61 18.41 -21.19
CA VAL A 224 -3.83 19.58 -21.64
C VAL A 224 -2.44 19.56 -21.01
N LEU A 225 -2.34 19.42 -19.69
CA LEU A 225 -1.05 19.37 -19.01
C LEU A 225 -0.20 18.18 -19.42
N GLU A 226 -0.82 17.02 -19.66
CA GLU A 226 -0.14 15.82 -20.16
C GLU A 226 0.42 16.06 -21.56
N SER A 227 -0.33 16.70 -22.47
CA SER A 227 0.12 16.98 -23.84
C SER A 227 1.37 17.88 -23.92
N PHE A 228 1.55 18.80 -22.96
CA PHE A 228 2.67 19.75 -22.94
C PHE A 228 3.82 19.36 -22.01
N GLY A 229 3.59 18.45 -21.05
CA GLY A 229 4.56 18.15 -20.00
C GLY A 229 4.84 16.67 -19.77
N ASN A 230 4.17 15.76 -20.49
CA ASN A 230 4.53 14.36 -20.47
C ASN A 230 5.38 13.99 -21.68
N ALA A 231 6.27 13.00 -21.49
CA ALA A 231 7.08 12.44 -22.55
C ALA A 231 7.27 10.94 -22.34
N LYS A 232 7.52 10.22 -23.44
CA LYS A 232 7.93 8.83 -23.39
C LYS A 232 9.36 8.70 -22.83
N THR A 233 9.54 7.78 -21.90
CA THR A 233 10.83 7.43 -21.30
C THR A 233 11.06 5.93 -21.41
N THR A 234 12.24 5.45 -21.01
CA THR A 234 12.53 4.00 -20.95
C THR A 234 11.66 3.25 -19.93
N ARG A 235 11.14 3.93 -18.91
CA ARG A 235 10.37 3.31 -17.80
C ARG A 235 8.86 3.51 -17.90
N ASN A 236 8.40 4.52 -18.63
CA ASN A 236 7.00 4.90 -18.73
C ASN A 236 6.75 5.65 -20.06
N ASP A 237 5.78 5.16 -20.84
CA ASP A 237 5.39 5.73 -22.13
C ASP A 237 4.71 7.11 -22.01
N ASN A 238 4.10 7.42 -20.86
CA ASN A 238 3.47 8.70 -20.58
C ASN A 238 4.01 9.26 -19.25
N SER A 239 5.33 9.49 -19.19
CA SER A 239 5.98 9.98 -17.98
C SER A 239 5.78 11.48 -17.81
N SER A 240 5.15 11.88 -16.70
CA SER A 240 5.11 13.30 -16.31
C SER A 240 6.53 13.80 -16.01
N ARG A 241 6.92 14.90 -16.67
CA ARG A 241 8.23 15.54 -16.54
C ARG A 241 8.17 16.82 -15.72
N PHE A 242 7.16 16.93 -14.86
CA PHE A 242 6.92 18.03 -13.94
C PHE A 242 6.19 17.52 -12.69
N GLY A 243 6.40 18.21 -11.56
CA GLY A 243 5.60 18.04 -10.36
C GLY A 243 4.29 18.83 -10.48
N LYS A 244 3.19 18.25 -10.00
CA LYS A 244 1.87 18.89 -9.99
C LYS A 244 1.33 18.94 -8.56
N TYR A 245 0.92 20.12 -8.13
CA TYR A 245 0.10 20.33 -6.92
C TYR A 245 -1.25 20.88 -7.37
N LEU A 246 -2.32 20.18 -7.01
CA LEU A 246 -3.68 20.61 -7.30
C LEU A 246 -4.36 20.94 -5.98
N GLU A 247 -4.87 22.15 -5.87
CA GLU A 247 -5.68 22.63 -4.76
C GLU A 247 -7.13 22.66 -5.24
N ILE A 248 -8.04 22.02 -4.50
CA ILE A 248 -9.48 22.04 -4.78
C ILE A 248 -10.13 22.84 -3.67
N GLU A 249 -10.92 23.85 -4.04
CA GLU A 249 -11.59 24.73 -3.10
C GLU A 249 -13.03 24.27 -2.87
N PHE A 250 -13.43 24.27 -1.60
CA PHE A 250 -14.79 23.95 -1.17
C PHE A 250 -15.40 25.17 -0.47
N ASN A 251 -16.69 25.42 -0.71
CA ASN A 251 -17.43 26.44 0.04
C ASN A 251 -17.92 25.91 1.41
N GLY A 252 -18.54 26.78 2.20
CA GLY A 252 -19.13 26.41 3.50
C GLY A 252 -20.30 25.42 3.44
N SER A 253 -20.76 25.05 2.23
CA SER A 253 -21.71 23.95 2.00
C SER A 253 -21.03 22.68 1.48
N ASN A 254 -19.69 22.62 1.59
CA ASN A 254 -18.83 21.51 1.18
C ASN A 254 -18.93 21.14 -0.31
N ASN A 255 -19.28 22.11 -1.16
CA ASN A 255 -19.33 21.96 -2.61
C ASN A 255 -18.08 22.57 -3.25
N ILE A 256 -17.59 21.95 -4.33
CA ILE A 256 -16.43 22.45 -5.07
C ILE A 256 -16.77 23.80 -5.72
N THR A 257 -15.94 24.82 -5.46
CA THR A 257 -16.06 26.15 -6.07
C THR A 257 -15.00 26.43 -7.13
N GLY A 258 -13.87 25.74 -7.07
CA GLY A 258 -12.75 25.99 -7.97
C GLY A 258 -11.59 25.04 -7.72
N ALA A 259 -10.55 25.17 -8.55
CA ALA A 259 -9.29 24.49 -8.33
C ALA A 259 -8.11 25.28 -8.91
N PHE A 260 -6.95 25.18 -8.26
CA PHE A 260 -5.70 25.79 -8.69
C PHE A 260 -4.65 24.71 -8.92
N THR A 261 -3.97 24.76 -10.06
CA THR A 261 -2.83 23.88 -10.34
C THR A 261 -1.54 24.69 -10.27
N ARG A 262 -0.60 24.26 -9.42
CA ARG A 262 0.79 24.73 -9.39
C ARG A 262 1.69 23.67 -10.01
N ILE A 263 2.56 24.10 -10.90
CA ILE A 263 3.50 23.25 -11.62
C ILE A 263 4.91 23.53 -11.09
N TYR A 264 5.67 22.47 -10.86
CA TYR A 264 7.03 22.54 -10.33
C TYR A 264 7.98 21.75 -11.22
N LEU A 265 9.24 22.18 -11.27
CA LEU A 265 10.37 21.39 -11.81
C LEU A 265 10.08 20.79 -13.20
N LEU A 266 9.57 21.60 -14.12
CA LEU A 266 9.41 21.19 -15.52
C LEU A 266 10.79 20.90 -16.13
N GLU A 267 10.99 19.67 -16.60
CA GLU A 267 12.21 19.26 -17.28
C GLU A 267 12.18 19.76 -18.73
N ARG A 268 12.91 20.85 -18.99
CA ARG A 268 12.94 21.55 -20.29
C ARG A 268 14.06 21.09 -21.22
N SER A 269 15.01 20.31 -20.70
CA SER A 269 16.27 19.91 -21.35
C SER A 269 16.14 18.63 -22.15
#